data_AF-A0A1L9TRL0-F1
#
_entry.id   AF-A0A1L9TRL0-F1
#
_cell.length_a   1.000
_cell.length_b   1.000
_cell.length_c   1.000
_cell.angle_alpha   90.00
_cell.angle_beta   90.00
_cell.angle_gamma   90.00
#
_symmetry.space_group_name_H-M   'P 1'
#
loop_
_entity.id
_entity.type
_entity.pdbx_description
1 polymer ?
#
loop_
_entity_poly.entity_id
_entity_poly.type
_entity_poly.pdbx_seq_one_letter_code
_entity_poly.pdbx_strand_id
1 'polypeptide(L)'
;MSALFSFVGKKILAESARNHFGSEDPYFEEVPASRLGRAFGKKTQKRRKAIPPGLSENDSKVLTRVKRRAYRLDLCLFSLCGIRFGWGSVIGIFPFIGDAADAMLALMVLKTCEGIDGGLPGRLRMQMMINIIIDFIVGLVPFVGDIADAAYKCNTRNAVVLEKYLREKGARKVARQERQHGTDVDPSLPSEFDR
;
A
#
# COMPACT_ATOMS: atom_id res chain seq x y z
N MET A 1 16.27 0.79 29.02
CA MET A 1 15.98 1.10 27.59
C MET A 1 15.63 -0.15 26.75
N SER A 2 16.11 -1.36 27.08
CA SER A 2 15.81 -2.60 26.31
C SER A 2 14.37 -3.13 26.44
N ALA A 3 13.73 -2.96 27.61
CA ALA A 3 12.37 -3.50 27.85
C ALA A 3 11.30 -2.85 26.96
N LEU A 4 11.34 -1.52 26.80
CA LEU A 4 10.44 -0.76 25.93
C LEU A 4 10.59 -1.16 24.45
N PHE A 5 11.83 -1.37 24.00
CA PHE A 5 12.11 -1.80 22.63
C PHE A 5 11.53 -3.20 22.36
N SER A 6 11.65 -4.12 23.32
CA SER A 6 11.08 -5.46 23.21
C SER A 6 9.54 -5.45 23.19
N PHE A 7 8.90 -4.53 23.91
CA PHE A 7 7.45 -4.43 24.00
C PHE A 7 6.84 -3.81 22.74
N VAL A 8 7.47 -2.75 22.22
CA VAL A 8 7.11 -2.12 20.94
C VAL A 8 7.32 -3.11 19.78
N GLY A 9 8.47 -3.81 19.77
CA GLY A 9 8.76 -4.85 18.77
C GLY A 9 7.72 -5.98 18.80
N LYS A 10 7.41 -6.53 19.98
CA LYS A 10 6.38 -7.58 20.12
C LYS A 10 4.99 -7.12 19.69
N LYS A 11 4.60 -5.88 20.03
CA LYS A 11 3.30 -5.32 19.65
C LYS A 11 3.19 -5.09 18.15
N ILE A 12 4.21 -4.51 17.54
CA ILE A 12 4.28 -4.29 16.07
C ILE A 12 4.29 -5.63 15.34
N LEU A 13 5.05 -6.61 15.82
CA LEU A 13 5.14 -7.93 15.21
C LEU A 13 3.83 -8.72 15.34
N ALA A 14 3.16 -8.65 16.50
CA ALA A 14 1.85 -9.25 16.71
C ALA A 14 0.72 -8.54 15.93
N GLU A 15 0.85 -7.24 15.67
CA GLU A 15 -0.06 -6.48 14.80
C GLU A 15 0.18 -6.81 13.32
N SER A 16 1.44 -6.96 12.90
CA SER A 16 1.81 -7.42 11.55
C SER A 16 1.38 -8.86 11.26
N ALA A 17 1.54 -9.78 12.22
CA ALA A 17 1.16 -11.19 12.05
C ALA A 17 -0.36 -11.36 11.87
N ARG A 18 -1.18 -10.58 12.59
CA ARG A 18 -2.65 -10.57 12.44
C ARG A 18 -3.12 -10.00 11.09
N ASN A 19 -2.33 -9.12 10.48
CA ASN A 19 -2.62 -8.51 9.17
C ASN A 19 -2.12 -9.37 7.99
N HIS A 20 -1.94 -10.68 8.16
CA HIS A 20 -1.34 -11.56 7.14
C HIS A 20 0.00 -11.03 6.63
N PHE A 21 0.83 -10.42 7.50
CA PHE A 21 2.08 -9.75 7.10
C PHE A 21 1.93 -8.72 5.97
N GLY A 22 0.71 -8.20 5.71
CA GLY A 22 0.45 -7.31 4.58
C GLY A 22 0.59 -8.01 3.22
N SER A 23 0.34 -9.32 3.13
CA SER A 23 0.36 -10.09 1.88
C SER A 23 -0.86 -9.82 0.97
N GLU A 24 -1.66 -8.80 1.27
CA GLU A 24 -2.73 -8.35 0.38
C GLU A 24 -2.12 -7.69 -0.86
N ASP A 25 -2.45 -8.20 -2.04
CA ASP A 25 -2.07 -7.58 -3.30
C ASP A 25 -2.79 -6.21 -3.43
N PRO A 26 -2.05 -5.09 -3.49
CA PRO A 26 -2.66 -3.76 -3.55
C PRO A 26 -3.33 -3.51 -4.91
N TYR A 27 -2.92 -4.25 -5.93
CA TYR A 27 -3.35 -4.06 -7.31
C TYR A 27 -4.50 -5.00 -7.68
N PHE A 28 -4.50 -6.24 -7.19
CA PHE A 28 -5.51 -7.24 -7.51
C PHE A 28 -6.34 -7.70 -6.30
N GLU A 29 -7.64 -7.90 -6.52
CA GLU A 29 -8.58 -8.50 -5.58
C GLU A 29 -9.18 -9.77 -6.20
N GLU A 30 -9.38 -10.81 -5.39
CA GLU A 30 -10.05 -12.03 -5.82
C GLU A 30 -11.56 -11.89 -5.66
N VAL A 31 -12.26 -11.71 -6.78
CA VAL A 31 -13.72 -11.58 -6.79
C VAL A 31 -14.32 -12.96 -7.09
N PRO A 32 -15.36 -13.42 -6.36
CA PRO A 32 -16.02 -14.66 -6.67
C PRO A 32 -16.64 -14.59 -8.08
N ALA A 33 -16.44 -15.64 -8.87
CA ALA A 33 -16.88 -15.66 -10.28
C ALA A 33 -18.41 -15.54 -10.44
N SER A 34 -19.17 -15.83 -9.37
CA SER A 34 -20.62 -15.63 -9.28
C SER A 34 -21.04 -14.17 -9.48
N ARG A 35 -20.25 -13.19 -9.03
CA ARG A 35 -20.53 -11.75 -9.22
C ARG A 35 -20.28 -11.26 -10.64
N LEU A 36 -19.53 -12.02 -11.45
CA LEU A 36 -19.11 -11.61 -12.80
C LEU A 36 -19.95 -12.24 -13.93
N GLY A 37 -21.03 -12.96 -13.61
CA GLY A 37 -21.91 -13.59 -14.60
C GLY A 37 -21.22 -14.67 -15.45
N ARG A 38 -20.03 -15.15 -15.03
CA ARG A 38 -19.22 -16.12 -15.78
C ARG A 38 -19.15 -17.43 -14.99
N ALA A 39 -20.12 -18.31 -15.25
CA ALA A 39 -20.19 -19.64 -14.68
C ALA A 39 -19.44 -20.66 -15.56
N PHE A 40 -18.10 -20.62 -15.58
CA PHE A 40 -17.31 -21.73 -16.13
C PHE A 40 -16.10 -22.01 -15.24
N GLY A 41 -16.23 -23.03 -14.38
CA GLY A 41 -15.13 -23.77 -13.74
C GLY A 41 -14.26 -23.09 -12.68
N LYS A 42 -14.19 -21.75 -12.61
CA LYS A 42 -13.34 -21.03 -11.65
C LYS A 42 -14.15 -20.43 -10.51
N LYS A 43 -13.76 -20.70 -9.25
CA LYS A 43 -14.43 -20.16 -8.04
C LYS A 43 -14.14 -18.68 -7.80
N THR A 44 -12.93 -18.23 -8.15
CA THR A 44 -12.47 -16.83 -8.01
C THR A 44 -11.80 -16.33 -9.28
N GLN A 45 -11.87 -15.03 -9.53
CA GLN A 45 -11.15 -14.35 -10.61
C GLN A 45 -10.40 -13.13 -10.06
N LYS A 46 -9.10 -13.03 -10.37
CA LYS A 46 -8.30 -11.83 -10.07
C LYS A 46 -8.76 -10.66 -10.94
N ARG A 47 -9.14 -9.56 -10.29
CA ARG A 47 -9.52 -8.29 -10.94
C ARG A 47 -8.75 -7.14 -10.32
N ARG A 48 -8.59 -6.05 -11.06
CA ARG A 48 -7.98 -4.83 -10.52
C ARG A 48 -8.88 -4.29 -9.42
N LYS A 49 -8.31 -4.00 -8.26
CA LYS A 49 -9.04 -3.46 -7.12
C LYS A 49 -9.65 -2.10 -7.48
N ALA A 50 -10.93 -1.92 -7.18
CA ALA A 50 -11.64 -0.67 -7.47
C ALA A 50 -11.07 0.48 -6.64
N ILE A 51 -11.15 1.69 -7.19
CA ILE A 51 -10.77 2.91 -6.47
C ILE A 51 -11.85 3.17 -5.40
N PRO A 52 -11.48 3.50 -4.15
CA PRO A 52 -12.48 3.80 -3.12
C PRO A 52 -13.37 4.99 -3.53
N PRO A 53 -14.68 4.94 -3.21
CA PRO A 53 -15.61 6.02 -3.53
C PRO A 53 -15.34 7.28 -2.67
N GLY A 54 -15.73 8.45 -3.16
CA GLY A 54 -15.59 9.72 -2.44
C GLY A 54 -14.21 10.37 -2.47
N LEU A 55 -13.27 9.82 -3.25
CA LEU A 55 -11.96 10.42 -3.47
C LEU A 55 -12.02 11.58 -4.46
N SER A 56 -11.09 12.52 -4.31
CA SER A 56 -10.80 13.52 -5.34
C SER A 56 -10.19 12.88 -6.59
N GLU A 57 -10.32 13.53 -7.74
CA GLU A 57 -9.64 13.11 -8.96
C GLU A 57 -8.13 13.03 -8.79
N ASN A 58 -7.52 13.96 -8.06
CA ASN A 58 -6.08 13.91 -7.82
C ASN A 58 -5.70 12.72 -6.92
N ASP A 59 -6.42 12.53 -5.81
CA ASP A 59 -6.19 11.41 -4.87
C ASP A 59 -6.28 10.04 -5.59
N SER A 60 -7.26 9.87 -6.47
CA SER A 60 -7.42 8.64 -7.26
C SER A 60 -6.30 8.43 -8.28
N LYS A 61 -5.85 9.51 -8.97
CA LYS A 61 -4.70 9.50 -9.87
C LYS A 61 -3.40 9.18 -9.13
N VAL A 62 -3.20 9.73 -7.95
CA VAL A 62 -2.03 9.49 -7.09
C VAL A 62 -2.02 8.04 -6.62
N LEU A 63 -3.14 7.54 -6.07
CA LEU A 63 -3.28 6.16 -5.62
C LEU A 63 -2.98 5.16 -6.75
N THR A 64 -3.52 5.41 -7.95
CA THR A 64 -3.26 4.55 -9.12
C THR A 64 -1.77 4.55 -9.51
N ARG A 65 -1.12 5.71 -9.49
CA ARG A 65 0.33 5.84 -9.74
C ARG A 65 1.16 5.10 -8.70
N VAL A 66 0.84 5.26 -7.42
CA VAL A 66 1.52 4.57 -6.31
C VAL A 66 1.38 3.07 -6.45
N LYS A 67 0.16 2.54 -6.65
CA LYS A 67 -0.08 1.10 -6.83
C LYS A 67 0.71 0.53 -8.02
N ARG A 68 0.73 1.24 -9.16
CA ARG A 68 1.49 0.81 -10.34
C ARG A 68 3.00 0.82 -10.10
N ARG A 69 3.53 1.84 -9.41
CA ARG A 69 4.95 1.95 -9.08
C ARG A 69 5.36 0.85 -8.09
N ALA A 70 4.60 0.68 -7.01
CA ALA A 70 4.83 -0.36 -6.01
C ALA A 70 4.87 -1.75 -6.66
N TYR A 71 3.88 -2.08 -7.49
CA TYR A 71 3.84 -3.37 -8.18
C TYR A 71 5.03 -3.59 -9.13
N ARG A 72 5.47 -2.55 -9.84
CA ARG A 72 6.63 -2.64 -10.75
C ARG A 72 7.93 -2.80 -9.99
N LEU A 73 8.12 -2.02 -8.93
CA LEU A 73 9.32 -2.07 -8.11
C LEU A 73 9.42 -3.45 -7.45
N ASP A 74 8.36 -3.90 -6.78
CA ASP A 74 8.38 -5.18 -6.08
C ASP A 74 8.57 -6.38 -7.03
N LEU A 75 8.17 -6.27 -8.31
CA LEU A 75 8.46 -7.28 -9.34
C LEU A 75 9.88 -7.19 -9.91
N CYS A 76 10.39 -5.98 -10.15
CA CYS A 76 11.74 -5.77 -10.68
C CYS A 76 12.81 -6.20 -9.67
N LEU A 77 12.58 -5.96 -8.38
CA LEU A 77 13.47 -6.36 -7.29
C LEU A 77 13.61 -7.89 -7.22
N PHE A 78 12.50 -8.62 -7.39
CA PHE A 78 12.52 -10.08 -7.46
C PHE A 78 13.34 -10.62 -8.65
N SER A 79 13.38 -9.89 -9.78
CA SER A 79 14.20 -10.26 -10.93
C SER A 79 15.69 -9.96 -10.74
N LEU A 80 16.04 -9.01 -9.87
CA LEU A 80 17.44 -8.67 -9.55
C LEU A 80 18.03 -9.72 -8.58
N CYS A 81 17.22 -10.17 -7.61
CA CYS A 81 17.55 -11.27 -6.70
C CYS A 81 17.52 -12.68 -7.35
N GLY A 82 17.07 -12.82 -8.61
CA GLY A 82 17.01 -14.09 -9.38
C GLY A 82 18.25 -14.37 -10.26
N ILE A 83 19.42 -13.93 -9.82
CA ILE A 83 20.77 -13.95 -10.42
C ILE A 83 21.00 -14.88 -11.64
N ARG A 84 21.60 -14.32 -12.71
CA ARG A 84 22.71 -14.95 -13.47
C ARG A 84 23.70 -13.88 -13.94
N PHE A 85 24.67 -13.55 -13.10
CA PHE A 85 25.87 -12.82 -13.52
C PHE A 85 26.90 -13.81 -14.08
N GLY A 86 27.24 -13.66 -15.34
CA GLY A 86 28.29 -14.44 -16.00
C GLY A 86 29.68 -13.90 -15.65
N TRP A 87 30.54 -14.79 -15.13
CA TRP A 87 32.01 -14.85 -15.16
C TRP A 87 32.91 -13.64 -14.86
N GLY A 88 32.41 -12.45 -14.53
CA GLY A 88 33.25 -11.29 -14.26
C GLY A 88 33.31 -10.92 -12.79
N SER A 89 34.32 -11.43 -12.07
CA SER A 89 34.69 -11.12 -10.68
C SER A 89 35.06 -9.64 -10.38
N VAL A 90 34.27 -8.66 -10.85
CA VAL A 90 34.41 -7.22 -10.51
C VAL A 90 33.38 -6.81 -9.43
N ILE A 91 32.46 -7.71 -9.10
CA ILE A 91 31.26 -7.51 -8.26
C ILE A 91 31.54 -7.91 -6.80
N GLY A 92 32.72 -7.58 -6.30
CA GLY A 92 33.05 -7.70 -4.86
C GLY A 92 32.78 -6.42 -4.07
N ILE A 93 32.49 -5.30 -4.76
CA ILE A 93 32.56 -3.95 -4.16
C ILE A 93 31.18 -3.32 -3.90
N PHE A 94 30.09 -3.85 -4.45
CA PHE A 94 28.81 -3.17 -4.33
C PHE A 94 27.56 -4.01 -4.00
N PRO A 95 27.61 -4.92 -3.00
CA PRO A 95 26.37 -5.43 -2.40
C PRO A 95 25.51 -4.28 -1.83
N PHE A 96 26.14 -3.23 -1.28
CA PHE A 96 25.45 -2.07 -0.69
C PHE A 96 24.79 -1.11 -1.69
N ILE A 97 25.17 -1.11 -2.98
CA ILE A 97 24.52 -0.22 -3.96
C ILE A 97 23.10 -0.66 -4.26
N GLY A 98 22.84 -1.98 -4.26
CA GLY A 98 21.50 -2.53 -4.46
C GLY A 98 20.54 -1.97 -3.40
N ASP A 99 20.87 -2.21 -2.13
CA ASP A 99 20.06 -1.73 -1.00
C ASP A 99 19.88 -0.21 -1.00
N ALA A 100 20.93 0.55 -1.34
CA ALA A 100 20.85 2.01 -1.42
C ALA A 100 19.96 2.50 -2.57
N ALA A 101 20.04 1.87 -3.75
CA ALA A 101 19.17 2.16 -4.88
C ALA A 101 17.71 1.79 -4.55
N ASP A 102 17.50 0.69 -3.84
CA ASP A 102 16.17 0.20 -3.45
C ASP A 102 15.52 1.13 -2.43
N ALA A 103 16.26 1.56 -1.41
CA ALA A 103 15.82 2.60 -0.48
C ALA A 103 15.48 3.91 -1.22
N MET A 104 16.28 4.32 -2.21
CA MET A 104 16.02 5.52 -3.01
C MET A 104 14.73 5.39 -3.83
N LEU A 105 14.48 4.24 -4.44
CA LEU A 105 13.24 3.97 -5.17
C LEU A 105 12.02 3.96 -4.24
N ALA A 106 12.15 3.38 -3.05
CA ALA A 106 11.09 3.37 -2.06
C ALA A 106 10.77 4.78 -1.52
N LEU A 107 11.79 5.63 -1.34
CA LEU A 107 11.62 7.04 -1.01
C LEU A 107 10.93 7.82 -2.14
N MET A 108 11.21 7.50 -3.40
CA MET A 108 10.50 8.08 -4.55
C MET A 108 9.01 7.70 -4.55
N VAL A 109 8.66 6.47 -4.15
CA VAL A 109 7.26 6.06 -3.96
C VAL A 109 6.62 6.86 -2.84
N LEU A 110 7.28 7.01 -1.69
CA LEU A 110 6.80 7.82 -0.57
C LEU A 110 6.53 9.27 -0.99
N LYS A 111 7.44 9.88 -1.74
CA LYS A 111 7.25 11.23 -2.30
C LYS A 111 6.05 11.32 -3.24
N THR A 112 5.72 10.22 -3.94
CA THR A 112 4.51 10.16 -4.76
C THR A 112 3.25 10.14 -3.90
N CYS A 113 3.28 9.43 -2.77
CA CYS A 113 2.18 9.39 -1.80
C CYS A 113 1.88 10.80 -1.25
N GLU A 114 2.90 11.63 -1.04
CA GLU A 114 2.74 13.00 -0.52
C GLU A 114 1.93 13.92 -1.44
N GLY A 115 1.80 13.57 -2.72
CA GLY A 115 1.04 14.34 -3.71
C GLY A 115 -0.49 14.24 -3.58
N ILE A 116 -1.02 13.61 -2.52
CA ILE A 116 -2.46 13.59 -2.23
C ILE A 116 -2.96 14.97 -1.77
N ASP A 117 -4.24 15.23 -1.99
CA ASP A 117 -4.88 16.48 -1.61
C ASP A 117 -4.89 16.63 -0.08
N GLY A 118 -4.35 17.73 0.45
CA GLY A 118 -4.20 17.94 1.90
C GLY A 118 -2.99 17.22 2.53
N GLY A 119 -2.14 16.59 1.72
CA GLY A 119 -0.87 16.00 2.14
C GLY A 119 -1.00 14.73 2.99
N LEU A 120 0.15 14.09 3.22
CA LEU A 120 0.24 12.91 4.07
C LEU A 120 0.28 13.33 5.55
N PRO A 121 -0.58 12.78 6.43
CA PRO A 121 -0.46 13.04 7.85
C PRO A 121 0.87 12.50 8.38
N GLY A 122 1.54 13.26 9.26
CA GLY A 122 2.91 12.95 9.73
C GLY A 122 3.05 11.54 10.31
N ARG A 123 2.02 11.03 11.01
CA ARG A 123 1.99 9.66 11.53
C ARG A 123 2.05 8.61 10.42
N LEU A 124 1.34 8.82 9.31
CA LEU A 124 1.30 7.89 8.18
C LEU A 124 2.63 7.94 7.39
N ARG A 125 3.17 9.15 7.20
CA ARG A 125 4.51 9.34 6.61
C ARG A 125 5.57 8.60 7.42
N MET A 126 5.56 8.76 8.74
CA MET A 126 6.50 8.09 9.64
C MET A 126 6.37 6.56 9.55
N GLN A 127 5.14 6.05 9.52
CA GLN A 127 4.90 4.61 9.36
C GLN A 127 5.46 4.07 8.04
N MET A 128 5.25 4.79 6.93
CA MET A 128 5.81 4.40 5.63
C MET A 128 7.35 4.49 5.61
N MET A 129 7.92 5.47 6.30
CA MET A 129 9.37 5.64 6.41
C MET A 129 10.00 4.52 7.25
N ILE A 130 9.36 4.13 8.35
CA ILE A 130 9.78 2.97 9.16
C ILE A 130 9.76 1.70 8.31
N ASN A 131 8.75 1.50 7.46
CA ASN A 131 8.71 0.35 6.55
C ASN A 131 9.93 0.31 5.61
N ILE A 132 10.32 1.47 5.04
CA ILE A 132 11.50 1.58 4.16
C ILE A 132 12.80 1.32 4.94
N ILE A 133 12.92 1.84 6.16
CA ILE A 133 14.11 1.64 7.00
C ILE A 133 14.26 0.17 7.39
N ILE A 134 13.15 -0.50 7.73
CA ILE A 134 13.16 -1.93 8.06
C ILE A 134 13.62 -2.74 6.84
N ASP A 135 13.06 -2.46 5.66
CA ASP A 135 13.42 -3.10 4.40
C ASP A 135 14.91 -2.95 4.10
N PHE A 136 15.43 -1.72 4.19
CA PHE A 136 16.85 -1.43 4.02
C PHE A 136 17.73 -2.20 5.01
N ILE A 137 17.38 -2.21 6.31
CA ILE A 137 18.15 -2.94 7.33
C ILE A 137 18.13 -4.46 7.07
N VAL A 138 17.00 -4.99 6.59
CA VAL A 138 16.85 -6.40 6.25
C VAL A 138 17.66 -6.76 5.00
N GLY A 139 17.66 -5.91 3.97
CA GLY A 139 18.45 -6.07 2.74
C GLY A 139 19.97 -6.10 3.00
N LEU A 140 20.44 -5.33 3.99
CA LEU A 140 21.86 -5.30 4.38
C LEU A 140 22.38 -6.62 4.99
N VAL A 141 21.51 -7.57 5.36
CA VAL A 141 21.91 -8.85 5.96
C VAL A 141 21.94 -9.95 4.89
N PRO A 142 23.12 -10.37 4.39
CA PRO A 142 23.21 -11.44 3.40
C PRO A 142 22.68 -12.77 3.96
N PHE A 143 22.14 -13.64 3.11
CA PHE A 143 21.51 -14.94 3.41
C PHE A 143 20.14 -14.89 4.13
N VAL A 144 19.91 -13.92 5.04
CA VAL A 144 18.59 -13.71 5.68
C VAL A 144 17.75 -12.72 4.87
N GLY A 145 18.38 -11.73 4.26
CA GLY A 145 17.79 -10.72 3.40
C GLY A 145 17.04 -11.33 2.22
N ASP A 146 17.62 -12.27 1.48
CA ASP A 146 17.02 -12.80 0.24
C ASP A 146 15.60 -13.41 0.44
N ILE A 147 15.35 -14.02 1.61
CA ILE A 147 14.04 -14.61 1.95
C ILE A 147 13.13 -13.58 2.62
N ALA A 148 13.69 -12.74 3.49
CA ALA A 148 12.93 -11.75 4.24
C ALA A 148 12.50 -10.56 3.35
N ASP A 149 13.34 -10.12 2.43
CA ASP A 149 13.11 -9.04 1.46
C ASP A 149 12.05 -9.44 0.43
N ALA A 150 12.11 -10.68 -0.07
CA ALA A 150 11.06 -11.27 -0.90
C ALA A 150 9.68 -11.30 -0.19
N ALA A 151 9.68 -11.43 1.14
CA ALA A 151 8.47 -11.42 1.96
C ALA A 151 8.07 -10.00 2.43
N TYR A 152 9.00 -9.05 2.48
CA TYR A 152 8.80 -7.74 3.10
C TYR A 152 8.50 -6.60 2.11
N LYS A 153 7.93 -6.86 0.92
CA LYS A 153 7.45 -5.86 -0.07
C LYS A 153 7.05 -4.47 0.48
N CYS A 154 8.03 -3.59 0.67
CA CYS A 154 7.82 -2.35 1.42
C CYS A 154 6.91 -1.38 0.67
N ASN A 155 7.07 -1.31 -0.66
CA ASN A 155 6.29 -0.42 -1.52
C ASN A 155 4.83 -0.87 -1.58
N THR A 156 4.58 -2.17 -1.68
CA THR A 156 3.23 -2.73 -1.57
C THR A 156 2.59 -2.36 -0.24
N ARG A 157 3.28 -2.55 0.89
CA ARG A 157 2.71 -2.18 2.21
C ARG A 157 2.42 -0.69 2.30
N ASN A 158 3.31 0.17 1.80
CA ASN A 158 3.07 1.60 1.76
C ASN A 158 1.87 1.97 0.88
N ALA A 159 1.67 1.28 -0.24
CA ALA A 159 0.50 1.45 -1.09
C ALA A 159 -0.81 1.02 -0.40
N VAL A 160 -0.80 -0.10 0.35
CA VAL A 160 -1.96 -0.56 1.14
C VAL A 160 -2.31 0.42 2.26
N VAL A 161 -1.29 0.90 2.99
CA VAL A 161 -1.45 1.89 4.06
C VAL A 161 -2.03 3.20 3.50
N LEU A 162 -1.56 3.65 2.33
CA LEU A 162 -2.13 4.82 1.64
C LEU A 162 -3.59 4.58 1.23
N GLU A 163 -3.89 3.43 0.64
CA GLU A 163 -5.25 3.07 0.22
C GLU A 163 -6.22 3.10 1.40
N LYS A 164 -5.83 2.52 2.53
CA LYS A 164 -6.66 2.51 3.75
C LYS A 164 -6.97 3.93 4.22
N TYR A 165 -5.95 4.79 4.30
CA TYR A 165 -6.13 6.19 4.66
C TYR A 165 -7.07 6.94 3.70
N LEU A 166 -6.86 6.78 2.39
CA LEU A 166 -7.71 7.42 1.40
C LEU A 166 -9.16 6.89 1.43
N ARG A 167 -9.36 5.60 1.70
CA ARG A 167 -10.68 5.00 1.87
C ARG A 167 -11.42 5.61 3.07
N GLU A 168 -10.75 5.78 4.20
CA GLU A 168 -11.32 6.46 5.37
C GLU A 168 -11.64 7.93 5.06
N LYS A 169 -10.75 8.63 4.35
CA LYS A 169 -10.96 10.01 3.89
C LYS A 169 -12.18 10.12 2.95
N GLY A 170 -12.30 9.21 1.99
CA GLY A 170 -13.42 9.14 1.04
C GLY A 170 -14.75 8.83 1.72
N ALA A 171 -14.77 7.84 2.62
CA ALA A 171 -15.96 7.49 3.40
C ALA A 171 -16.47 8.67 4.25
N ARG A 172 -15.56 9.43 4.87
CA ARG A 172 -15.92 10.65 5.63
C ARG A 172 -16.53 11.73 4.73
N LYS A 173 -16.02 11.89 3.50
CA LYS A 173 -16.58 12.83 2.52
C LYS A 173 -17.98 12.42 2.06
N VAL A 174 -18.18 11.15 1.73
CA VAL A 174 -19.50 10.61 1.33
C VAL A 174 -20.51 10.78 2.47
N ALA A 175 -20.16 10.36 3.68
CA ALA A 175 -21.05 10.50 4.84
C ALA A 175 -21.40 11.97 5.14
N ARG A 176 -20.48 12.91 4.89
CA ARG A 176 -20.76 14.35 5.03
C ARG A 176 -21.72 14.84 3.94
N GLN A 177 -21.55 14.38 2.70
CA GLN A 177 -22.44 14.72 1.59
C GLN A 177 -23.85 14.16 1.81
N GLU A 178 -23.98 12.91 2.27
CA GLU A 178 -25.27 12.30 2.60
C GLU A 178 -26.01 13.08 3.70
N ARG A 179 -25.28 13.50 4.75
CA ARG A 179 -25.86 14.36 5.81
C ARG A 179 -26.33 15.69 5.26
N GLN A 180 -25.52 16.34 4.42
CA GLN A 180 -25.89 17.61 3.79
C GLN A 180 -27.11 17.46 2.87
N HIS A 181 -27.14 16.42 2.03
CA HIS A 181 -28.27 16.17 1.13
C HIS A 181 -29.57 15.84 1.88
N GLY A 182 -29.48 15.18 3.04
CA GLY A 182 -30.63 14.98 3.93
C GLY A 182 -31.04 16.22 4.74
N THR A 183 -30.26 17.31 4.73
CA THR A 183 -30.61 18.59 5.35
C THR A 183 -31.05 19.63 4.31
N ASP A 184 -30.66 19.45 3.04
CA ASP A 184 -31.05 20.26 1.86
C ASP A 184 -32.46 19.91 1.35
N VAL A 185 -33.32 19.53 2.28
CA VAL A 185 -34.75 19.37 2.05
C VAL A 185 -35.32 20.77 1.86
N ASP A 186 -35.74 21.08 0.65
CA ASP A 186 -36.38 22.35 0.31
C ASP A 186 -37.66 22.53 1.16
N PRO A 187 -37.68 23.49 2.11
CA PRO A 187 -38.85 23.73 2.97
C PRO A 187 -40.06 24.23 2.19
N SER A 188 -39.92 24.58 0.91
CA SER A 188 -41.02 25.01 0.06
C SER A 188 -41.75 23.86 -0.64
N LEU A 189 -41.24 22.62 -0.57
CA LEU A 189 -41.89 21.47 -1.19
C LEU A 189 -43.03 20.94 -0.29
N PRO A 190 -44.28 20.87 -0.79
CA PRO A 190 -45.44 20.42 -0.01
C PRO A 190 -45.31 19.00 0.54
N SER A 191 -44.58 18.13 -0.16
CA SER A 191 -44.41 16.71 0.18
C SER A 191 -43.67 16.43 1.50
N GLU A 192 -43.04 17.45 2.09
CA GLU A 192 -42.33 17.34 3.37
C GLU A 192 -43.22 17.68 4.58
N PHE A 193 -44.32 18.40 4.39
CA PHE A 193 -45.31 18.70 5.44
C PHE A 193 -46.39 17.62 5.61
N ASP A 194 -46.45 16.67 4.67
CA ASP A 194 -47.39 15.54 4.66
C ASP A 194 -46.86 14.29 5.38
N ARG A 195 -45.76 14.38 6.14
CA ARG A 195 -45.20 13.26 6.96
C ARG A 195 -45.70 13.27 8.40
#